data_AF-D1ATK5-F1
#
_entry.id   AF-D1ATK5-F1
#
_cell.length_a   1.000
_cell.length_b   1.000
_cell.length_c   1.000
_cell.angle_alpha   90.00
_cell.angle_beta   90.00
_cell.angle_gamma   90.00
#
_symmetry.space_group_name_H-M   'P 1'
#
loop_
_entity.id
_entity.type
_entity.pdbx_description
1 polymer ?
#
loop_
_entity_poly.entity_id
_entity_poly.type
_entity_poly.pdbx_seq_one_letter_code
_entity_poly.pdbx_strand_id
1 'polypeptide(L)'
;MSAESRNQNRVAATTQRSPSQQGRNQSVGSNNAKKDEAGQNDFSLSKDEIEHVIKCMEKEYGSAMSDRMRKAMKDEISTAVPELTKVLVPIVASAAQNGGRPAGSHEELIKAFMQVMMPHMRRIMNAATEY
;
A
#
# COMPACT_ATOMS: atom_id res chain seq x y z
N MET A 1 -53.51 23.40 8.70
CA MET A 1 -54.30 24.14 9.72
C MET A 1 -55.45 23.22 10.09
N SER A 2 -55.68 22.75 11.32
CA SER A 2 -55.31 23.25 12.64
C SER A 2 -55.19 22.09 13.63
N ALA A 3 -54.49 22.36 14.72
CA ALA A 3 -54.21 21.47 15.83
C ALA A 3 -55.43 21.19 16.71
N GLU A 4 -55.43 20.03 17.37
CA GLU A 4 -56.07 19.88 18.68
C GLU A 4 -55.09 19.23 19.67
N SER A 5 -54.76 20.00 20.70
CA SER A 5 -54.13 19.59 21.95
C SER A 5 -55.11 19.85 23.07
N ARG A 6 -55.30 18.89 23.99
CA ARG A 6 -55.75 19.03 25.40
C ARG A 6 -55.93 17.61 25.97
N ASN A 7 -55.67 17.27 27.23
CA ASN A 7 -55.04 17.97 28.35
C ASN A 7 -54.75 16.93 29.46
N GLN A 8 -53.56 17.03 30.06
CA GLN A 8 -53.21 16.96 31.49
C GLN A 8 -53.67 15.85 32.46
N ASN A 9 -52.65 15.46 33.24
CA ASN A 9 -52.61 15.24 34.70
C ASN A 9 -53.14 13.93 35.31
N ARG A 10 -52.20 13.14 35.85
CA ARG A 10 -52.07 13.04 37.33
C ARG A 10 -50.67 12.61 37.79
N VAL A 11 -50.29 13.25 38.88
CA VAL A 11 -49.06 13.25 39.69
C VAL A 11 -49.11 12.17 40.78
N ALA A 12 -47.93 11.65 41.18
CA ALA A 12 -47.43 11.40 42.55
C ALA A 12 -46.28 10.36 42.47
N ALA A 13 -44.99 10.71 42.60
CA ALA A 13 -44.23 11.08 43.80
C ALA A 13 -44.02 9.94 44.83
N THR A 14 -42.76 9.52 45.06
CA THR A 14 -42.03 9.45 46.36
C THR A 14 -40.75 8.59 46.18
N THR A 15 -39.54 9.13 46.02
CA THR A 15 -38.53 9.67 46.98
C THR A 15 -37.60 8.62 47.62
N GLN A 16 -36.29 8.98 47.65
CA GLN A 16 -35.19 8.57 48.57
C GLN A 16 -34.36 7.35 48.13
N ARG A 17 -33.03 7.28 48.28
CA ARG A 17 -31.89 8.17 48.62
C ARG A 17 -30.64 7.28 48.42
N SER A 18 -29.53 7.84 47.93
CA SER A 18 -28.17 7.24 47.85
C SER A 18 -27.58 6.95 49.27
N PRO A 19 -26.32 6.47 49.50
CA PRO A 19 -25.19 6.25 48.56
C PRO A 19 -24.22 5.05 48.86
N SER A 20 -23.23 4.89 47.96
CA SER A 20 -21.86 4.37 48.13
C SER A 20 -21.58 2.95 48.66
N GLN A 21 -20.89 2.12 47.87
CA GLN A 21 -19.64 1.51 48.34
C GLN A 21 -18.69 1.07 47.21
N GLN A 22 -17.42 1.20 47.56
CA GLN A 22 -16.19 1.18 46.80
C GLN A 22 -15.66 -0.26 46.69
N GLY A 23 -15.35 -0.71 45.48
CA GLY A 23 -14.83 -2.06 45.21
C GLY A 23 -13.72 -2.03 44.17
N ARG A 24 -12.49 -1.90 44.69
CA ARG A 24 -11.20 -2.03 44.01
C ARG A 24 -11.10 -3.40 43.33
N ASN A 25 -10.78 -3.45 42.03
CA ASN A 25 -10.01 -4.57 41.47
C ASN A 25 -9.22 -4.13 40.23
N GLN A 26 -7.90 -4.27 40.37
CA GLN A 26 -6.92 -4.18 39.29
C GLN A 26 -6.97 -5.49 38.49
N SER A 27 -6.93 -5.36 37.16
CA SER A 27 -6.57 -6.44 36.23
C SER A 27 -6.13 -5.72 34.96
N VAL A 28 -4.84 -5.37 34.87
CA VAL A 28 -3.86 -6.10 34.07
C VAL A 28 -4.42 -6.48 32.71
N GLY A 29 -3.99 -5.71 31.72
CA GLY A 29 -4.32 -5.91 30.32
C GLY A 29 -3.70 -4.79 29.53
N SER A 30 -2.38 -4.61 29.65
CA SER A 30 -1.59 -3.88 28.67
C SER A 30 -1.96 -4.48 27.33
N ASN A 31 -2.80 -3.78 26.57
CA ASN A 31 -2.98 -4.07 25.17
C ASN A 31 -1.62 -3.80 24.56
N ASN A 32 -0.83 -4.87 24.42
CA ASN A 32 0.20 -5.00 23.42
C ASN A 32 -0.49 -4.59 22.12
N ALA A 33 -0.36 -3.30 21.77
CA ALA A 33 -0.37 -2.88 20.40
C ALA A 33 0.80 -3.63 19.79
N LYS A 34 0.48 -4.85 19.34
CA LYS A 34 1.26 -5.61 18.39
C LYS A 34 1.49 -4.58 17.29
N LYS A 35 2.70 -4.01 17.26
CA LYS A 35 3.25 -3.52 16.01
C LYS A 35 3.19 -4.75 15.14
N ASP A 36 2.11 -4.89 14.37
CA ASP A 36 2.23 -5.48 13.06
C ASP A 36 3.24 -4.56 12.37
N GLU A 37 4.52 -4.86 12.57
CA GLU A 37 5.52 -4.71 11.53
C GLU A 37 4.93 -5.50 10.38
N ALA A 38 4.09 -4.82 9.60
CA ALA A 38 3.69 -5.26 8.28
C ALA A 38 5.00 -5.61 7.61
N GLY A 39 5.25 -6.92 7.49
CA GLY A 39 6.54 -7.45 7.12
C GLY A 39 7.05 -6.64 5.94
N GLN A 40 8.29 -6.16 6.05
CA GLN A 40 9.01 -5.69 4.88
C GLN A 40 9.02 -6.86 3.91
N ASN A 41 8.02 -6.92 3.03
CA ASN A 41 7.98 -7.88 1.95
C ASN A 41 9.19 -7.54 1.10
N ASP A 42 10.18 -8.42 1.14
CA ASP A 42 11.35 -8.30 0.28
C ASP A 42 10.87 -8.57 -1.15
N PHE A 43 10.70 -7.50 -1.92
CA PHE A 43 10.25 -7.57 -3.32
C PHE A 43 11.39 -7.90 -4.28
N SER A 44 12.49 -8.45 -3.76
CA SER A 44 13.66 -8.84 -4.54
C SER A 44 13.34 -10.06 -5.40
N LEU A 45 13.70 -9.98 -6.68
CA LEU A 45 13.62 -11.11 -7.60
C LEU A 45 14.82 -12.03 -7.43
N SER A 46 14.61 -13.33 -7.52
CA SER A 46 15.69 -14.31 -7.61
C SER A 46 16.43 -14.19 -8.95
N LYS A 47 17.66 -14.70 -8.99
CA LYS A 47 18.48 -14.70 -10.22
C LYS A 47 17.81 -15.45 -11.36
N ASP A 48 17.11 -16.54 -11.06
CA ASP A 48 16.41 -17.35 -12.07
C ASP A 48 15.17 -16.63 -12.61
N GLU A 49 14.45 -15.87 -11.79
CA GLU A 49 13.33 -15.03 -12.24
C GLU A 49 13.81 -13.89 -13.14
N ILE A 50 14.89 -13.21 -12.78
CA ILE A 50 15.50 -12.16 -13.61
C ILE A 50 15.94 -12.74 -14.96
N GLU A 51 16.57 -13.92 -14.94
CA GLU A 51 16.99 -14.62 -16.14
C GLU A 51 15.80 -15.02 -17.02
N HIS A 52 14.68 -15.44 -16.41
CA HIS A 52 13.46 -15.75 -17.12
C HIS A 52 12.87 -14.50 -17.80
N VAL A 53 12.82 -13.37 -17.10
CA VAL A 53 12.35 -12.09 -17.68
C VAL A 53 13.17 -11.72 -18.90
N ILE A 54 14.49 -11.82 -18.84
CA ILE A 54 15.37 -11.52 -19.98
C ILE A 54 15.07 -12.42 -21.17
N LYS A 55 14.92 -13.74 -20.94
CA LYS A 55 14.56 -14.68 -22.01
C LYS A 55 13.20 -14.36 -22.63
N CYS A 56 12.22 -13.94 -21.83
CA CYS A 56 10.95 -13.44 -22.34
C CYS A 56 11.16 -12.21 -23.22
N MET A 57 11.98 -11.25 -22.79
CA MET A 57 12.27 -10.05 -23.59
C MET A 57 12.96 -10.37 -24.92
N GLU A 58 13.95 -11.27 -24.92
CA GLU A 58 14.62 -11.73 -26.15
C GLU A 58 13.64 -12.42 -27.11
N LYS A 59 12.72 -13.22 -26.57
CA LYS A 59 11.68 -13.89 -27.36
C LYS A 59 10.70 -12.90 -27.99
N GLU A 60 10.21 -11.94 -27.21
CA GLU A 60 9.27 -10.90 -27.69
C GLU A 60 9.95 -9.96 -28.69
N TYR A 61 11.24 -9.64 -28.48
CA TYR A 61 12.01 -8.81 -29.41
C TYR A 61 12.46 -9.57 -30.67
N GLY A 62 12.45 -10.90 -30.64
CA GLY A 62 12.81 -11.77 -31.77
C GLY A 62 14.32 -11.90 -32.02
N SER A 63 15.16 -11.42 -31.09
CA SER A 63 16.61 -11.59 -31.17
C SER A 63 17.25 -11.65 -29.79
N ALA A 64 18.40 -12.32 -29.72
CA ALA A 64 19.19 -12.39 -28.50
C ALA A 64 19.85 -11.03 -28.19
N MET A 65 19.87 -10.66 -26.92
CA MET A 65 20.59 -9.48 -26.47
C MET A 65 22.10 -9.74 -26.49
N SER A 66 22.90 -8.70 -26.74
CA SER A 66 24.35 -8.79 -26.52
C SER A 66 24.64 -9.04 -25.04
N ASP A 67 25.77 -9.68 -24.72
CA ASP A 67 26.15 -9.95 -23.31
C ASP A 67 26.18 -8.67 -22.45
N ARG A 68 26.59 -7.56 -23.05
CA ARG A 68 26.58 -6.23 -22.44
C ARG A 68 25.16 -5.77 -22.11
N MET A 69 24.26 -5.82 -23.09
CA MET A 69 22.86 -5.44 -22.92
C MET A 69 22.18 -6.33 -21.88
N ARG A 70 22.43 -7.64 -21.97
CA ARG A 70 21.90 -8.63 -21.04
C ARG A 70 22.37 -8.38 -19.60
N LYS A 71 23.64 -8.04 -19.39
CA LYS A 71 24.16 -7.66 -18.08
C LYS A 71 23.48 -6.40 -17.56
N ALA A 72 23.42 -5.33 -18.36
CA ALA A 72 22.73 -4.10 -17.98
C ALA A 72 21.26 -4.38 -17.62
N MET A 73 20.57 -5.22 -18.39
CA MET A 73 19.18 -5.58 -18.12
C MET A 73 19.00 -6.33 -16.81
N LYS A 74 19.91 -7.26 -16.48
CA LYS A 74 19.90 -7.95 -15.17
C LYS A 74 19.99 -6.96 -14.03
N ASP A 75 20.96 -6.06 -14.12
CA ASP A 75 21.22 -5.07 -13.08
C ASP A 75 20.02 -4.13 -12.91
N GLU A 76 19.44 -3.66 -14.02
CA GLU A 76 18.28 -2.77 -13.98
C GLU A 76 17.00 -3.47 -13.52
N ILE A 77 16.71 -4.71 -13.96
CA ILE A 77 15.53 -5.46 -13.49
C ILE A 77 15.63 -5.71 -11.98
N SER A 78 16.82 -6.08 -11.49
CA SER A 78 17.05 -6.38 -10.07
C SER A 78 16.82 -5.18 -9.15
N THR A 79 16.88 -3.95 -9.69
CA THR A 79 16.73 -2.71 -8.92
C THR A 79 15.40 -2.02 -9.19
N ALA A 80 14.97 -1.94 -10.44
CA ALA A 80 13.73 -1.27 -10.85
C ALA A 80 12.49 -1.97 -10.30
N VAL A 81 12.42 -3.31 -10.38
CA VAL A 81 11.21 -4.05 -9.99
C VAL A 81 10.91 -3.88 -8.49
N PRO A 82 11.89 -4.04 -7.56
CA PRO A 82 11.65 -3.75 -6.16
C PRO A 82 11.25 -2.30 -5.88
N GLU A 83 11.86 -1.33 -6.57
CA GLU A 83 11.54 0.10 -6.41
C GLU A 83 10.12 0.42 -6.88
N LEU A 84 9.73 -0.08 -8.05
CA LEU A 84 8.36 0.03 -8.54
C LEU A 84 7.37 -0.60 -7.58
N THR A 85 7.68 -1.78 -7.05
CA THR A 85 6.77 -2.51 -6.16
C THR A 85 6.55 -1.76 -4.84
N LYS A 86 7.59 -1.12 -4.30
CA LYS A 86 7.47 -0.24 -3.12
C LYS A 86 6.52 0.94 -3.33
N VAL A 87 6.48 1.48 -4.54
CA VAL A 87 5.57 2.59 -4.90
C VAL A 87 4.15 2.05 -5.16
N LEU A 88 4.02 0.98 -5.93
CA LEU A 88 2.75 0.47 -6.42
C LEU A 88 1.93 -0.29 -5.36
N VAL A 89 2.56 -1.02 -4.44
CA VAL A 89 1.84 -1.81 -3.42
C VAL A 89 0.98 -0.94 -2.50
N PRO A 90 1.49 0.16 -1.90
CA PRO A 90 0.66 1.07 -1.11
C PRO A 90 -0.50 1.68 -1.90
N ILE A 91 -0.28 1.96 -3.18
CA ILE A 91 -1.32 2.52 -4.07
C ILE A 91 -2.43 1.50 -4.28
N VAL A 92 -2.10 0.26 -4.64
CA VAL A 92 -3.08 -0.83 -4.83
C VAL A 92 -3.84 -1.10 -3.53
N ALA A 93 -3.14 -1.16 -2.40
CA ALA A 93 -3.76 -1.31 -1.09
C ALA A 93 -4.72 -0.17 -0.77
N SER A 94 -4.34 1.08 -1.08
CA SER A 94 -5.21 2.24 -0.87
C SER A 94 -6.45 2.21 -1.78
N ALA A 95 -6.31 1.78 -3.04
CA ALA A 95 -7.42 1.66 -3.97
C ALA A 95 -8.40 0.56 -3.54
N ALA A 96 -7.90 -0.57 -3.05
CA ALA A 96 -8.73 -1.66 -2.53
C ALA A 96 -9.57 -1.21 -1.32
N GLN A 97 -9.02 -0.35 -0.46
CA GLN A 97 -9.71 0.16 0.73
C GLN A 97 -10.69 1.30 0.43
N ASN A 98 -10.46 2.07 -0.65
CA ASN A 98 -11.27 3.25 -1.01
C ASN A 98 -12.24 2.99 -2.19
N GLY A 99 -12.72 1.76 -2.35
CA GLY A 99 -13.73 1.42 -3.38
C GLY A 99 -13.23 1.61 -4.82
N GLY A 100 -11.93 1.41 -5.06
CA GLY A 100 -11.30 1.52 -6.38
C GLY A 100 -10.64 2.87 -6.68
N ARG A 101 -10.71 3.86 -5.76
CA ARG A 101 -10.00 5.14 -5.91
C ARG A 101 -8.66 5.10 -5.15
N PRO A 102 -7.51 5.15 -5.84
CA PRO A 102 -6.23 5.25 -5.14
C PRO A 102 -6.15 6.52 -4.29
N ALA A 103 -5.44 6.46 -3.16
CA ALA A 103 -5.14 7.62 -2.33
C ALA A 103 -4.09 8.49 -3.04
N GLY A 104 -4.49 9.69 -3.46
CA GLY A 104 -3.68 10.60 -4.27
C GLY A 104 -4.28 10.84 -5.66
N SER A 105 -3.83 11.90 -6.32
CA SER A 105 -4.22 12.15 -7.71
C SER A 105 -3.56 11.11 -8.62
N HIS A 106 -4.27 10.65 -9.66
CA HIS A 106 -3.70 9.76 -10.69
C HIS A 106 -2.39 10.33 -11.26
N GLU A 107 -2.26 11.66 -11.31
CA GLU A 107 -1.07 12.39 -11.73
C GLU A 107 0.14 12.17 -10.81
N GLU A 108 -0.05 12.15 -9.48
CA GLU A 108 1.03 11.86 -8.52
C GLU A 108 1.57 10.44 -8.69
N LEU A 109 0.71 9.48 -9.03
CA LEU A 109 1.13 8.11 -9.31
C LEU A 109 1.98 8.02 -10.57
N ILE A 110 1.54 8.70 -11.63
CA ILE A 110 2.31 8.80 -12.88
C ILE A 110 3.67 9.44 -12.61
N LYS A 111 3.71 10.52 -11.81
CA LYS A 111 4.97 11.17 -11.42
C LYS A 111 5.90 10.24 -10.65
N ALA A 112 5.37 9.52 -9.66
CA ALA A 112 6.16 8.57 -8.87
C ALA A 112 6.70 7.42 -9.73
N PHE A 113 5.88 6.86 -10.62
CA PHE A 113 6.31 5.85 -11.58
C PHE A 113 7.41 6.37 -12.50
N MET A 114 7.24 7.57 -13.06
CA MET A 114 8.26 8.19 -13.93
C MET A 114 9.56 8.46 -13.18
N GLN A 115 9.50 8.90 -11.92
CA GLN A 115 10.69 9.14 -11.09
C GLN A 115 11.53 7.87 -10.92
N VAL A 116 10.88 6.71 -10.78
CA VAL A 116 11.58 5.41 -10.72
C VAL A 116 12.07 5.00 -12.11
N MET A 117 11.18 4.94 -13.11
CA MET A 117 11.52 4.34 -14.40
C MET A 117 12.50 5.13 -15.27
N MET A 118 12.44 6.46 -15.25
CA MET A 118 13.26 7.29 -16.16
C MET A 118 14.77 7.07 -15.99
N PRO A 119 15.32 7.01 -14.75
CA PRO A 119 16.71 6.61 -14.52
C PRO A 119 17.08 5.24 -15.07
N HIS A 120 16.24 4.21 -14.84
CA HIS A 120 16.49 2.85 -15.32
C HIS A 120 16.50 2.80 -16.85
N MET A 121 15.50 3.39 -17.50
CA MET A 121 15.42 3.47 -18.95
C MET A 121 16.63 4.17 -19.56
N ARG A 122 17.13 5.25 -18.93
CA ARG A 122 18.35 5.94 -19.40
C ARG A 122 19.58 5.03 -19.36
N ARG A 123 19.75 4.25 -18.29
CA ARG A 123 20.89 3.32 -18.17
C ARG A 123 20.82 2.19 -19.19
N ILE A 124 19.63 1.66 -19.45
CA ILE A 124 19.39 0.66 -20.52
C ILE A 124 19.74 1.26 -21.89
N MET A 125 19.23 2.46 -22.20
CA MET A 125 19.50 3.13 -23.47
C MET A 125 20.99 3.39 -23.68
N ASN A 126 21.71 3.84 -22.65
CA ASN A 126 23.16 4.06 -22.73
C ASN A 126 23.94 2.75 -22.93
N ALA A 127 23.46 1.63 -22.36
CA ALA A 127 24.05 0.32 -22.63
C ALA A 127 23.83 -0.13 -24.09
N ALA A 128 22.86 0.44 -24.80
CA ALA A 128 22.55 0.13 -26.20
C ALA A 128 23.37 0.96 -27.21
N THR A 129 23.82 2.16 -26.84
CA THR A 129 24.33 3.17 -27.79
C THR A 129 25.85 3.27 -27.91
N GLU A 130 26.61 2.66 -27.01
CA GLU A 130 28.07 2.64 -27.12
C GLU A 130 28.53 1.56 -28.12
N TYR A 131 28.65 1.96 -29.39
CA TYR A 131 29.34 1.29 -30.49
C TYR A 131 30.61 2.05 -30.88
#